data_AF-A0A523BEN3-F1
#
_entry.id   AF-A0A523BEN3-F1
#
_cell.length_a   1.000
_cell.length_b   1.000
_cell.length_c   1.000
_cell.angle_alpha   90.00
_cell.angle_beta   90.00
_cell.angle_gamma   90.00
#
_symmetry.space_group_name_H-M   'P 1'
#
loop_
_entity.id
_entity.type
_entity.pdbx_description
1 polymer ?
#
loop_
_entity_poly.entity_id
_entity_poly.type
_entity_poly.pdbx_seq_one_letter_code
_entity_poly.pdbx_strand_id
1 'polypeptide(L)'
;MASTGSAASMQGALIIIGTPVVQNDTLYMTVKNIGTADAKMVSCNLNSTLSSSFTPSIIRAGESVSLQVKFSQPFSPGQTVRGTISTDQGTLQFSALSQ
;
A
#
# COMPACT_ATOMS: atom_id res chain seq x y z
N MET A 1 2.87 -31.29 -17.66
CA MET A 1 3.42 -30.84 -16.36
C MET A 1 3.00 -29.39 -16.17
N ALA A 2 2.09 -29.14 -15.22
CA ALA A 2 1.57 -27.81 -14.93
C ALA A 2 2.69 -26.94 -14.34
N SER A 3 3.06 -25.86 -15.02
CA SER A 3 4.03 -24.86 -14.60
C SER A 3 3.51 -23.88 -13.53
N THR A 4 2.47 -24.28 -12.80
CA THR A 4 1.82 -23.48 -11.75
C THR A 4 2.74 -23.17 -10.56
N GLY A 5 3.84 -23.92 -10.41
CA GLY A 5 4.86 -23.66 -9.39
C GLY A 5 5.63 -22.34 -9.59
N SER A 6 5.86 -21.92 -10.85
CA SER A 6 6.65 -20.71 -11.15
C SER A 6 5.85 -19.41 -11.03
N ALA A 7 4.52 -19.47 -11.18
CA ALA A 7 3.66 -18.30 -11.03
C ALA A 7 3.44 -17.90 -9.56
N ALA A 8 3.36 -18.89 -8.65
CA ALA A 8 3.30 -18.63 -7.21
C ALA A 8 4.61 -18.02 -6.68
N SER A 9 5.76 -18.41 -7.26
CA SER A 9 7.07 -17.88 -6.90
C SER A 9 7.40 -16.52 -7.51
N MET A 10 6.46 -15.84 -8.18
CA MET A 10 6.62 -14.50 -8.76
C MET A 10 5.57 -13.51 -8.25
N GLN A 11 4.80 -13.86 -7.21
CA GLN A 11 3.80 -12.97 -6.65
C GLN A 11 4.48 -11.91 -5.79
N GLY A 12 4.31 -10.63 -6.14
CA GLY A 12 4.63 -9.56 -5.21
C GLY A 12 3.72 -9.67 -4.00
N ALA A 13 4.30 -9.98 -2.85
CA ALA A 13 3.58 -10.08 -1.58
C ALA A 13 4.02 -8.91 -0.73
N LEU A 14 3.10 -7.98 -0.47
CA LEU A 14 3.36 -6.81 0.34
C LEU A 14 2.74 -7.02 1.72
N ILE A 15 3.45 -6.58 2.76
CA ILE A 15 2.93 -6.53 4.12
C ILE A 15 3.12 -5.12 4.67
N ILE A 16 2.20 -4.73 5.53
CA ILE A 16 2.24 -3.45 6.23
C ILE A 16 2.93 -3.67 7.57
N ILE A 17 3.93 -2.86 7.86
CA ILE A 17 4.67 -2.89 9.11
C ILE A 17 4.23 -1.70 9.95
N GLY A 18 3.77 -1.98 11.17
CA GLY A 18 3.29 -0.97 12.10
C GLY A 18 1.87 -0.49 11.78
N THR A 19 1.52 0.67 12.36
CA THR A 19 0.18 1.26 12.22
C THR A 19 0.26 2.41 11.21
N PRO A 20 -0.47 2.36 10.09
CA PRO A 20 -0.58 3.48 9.17
C PRO A 20 -1.19 4.71 9.84
N VAL A 21 -0.73 5.90 9.45
CA VAL A 21 -1.22 7.18 9.98
C VAL A 21 -1.49 8.12 8.81
N VAL A 22 -2.58 8.87 8.89
CA VAL A 22 -2.88 9.96 7.97
C VAL A 22 -2.58 11.26 8.69
N GLN A 23 -1.71 12.08 8.12
CA GLN A 23 -1.34 13.39 8.64
C GLN A 23 -1.23 14.36 7.47
N ASN A 24 -1.86 15.55 7.57
CA ASN A 24 -1.86 16.57 6.52
C ASN A 24 -2.22 15.99 5.13
N ASP A 25 -3.33 15.24 5.08
CA ASP A 25 -3.88 14.61 3.86
C ASP A 25 -2.95 13.59 3.20
N THR A 26 -1.91 13.17 3.91
CA THR A 26 -0.93 12.19 3.45
C THR A 26 -0.97 10.97 4.36
N LEU A 27 -1.20 9.80 3.76
CA LEU A 27 -1.05 8.52 4.43
C LEU A 27 0.43 8.17 4.47
N TYR A 28 0.93 7.90 5.67
CA TYR A 28 2.26 7.36 5.94
C TYR A 28 2.13 5.93 6.43
N MET A 29 2.84 5.03 5.79
CA MET A 29 2.89 3.63 6.20
C MET A 29 4.21 2.99 5.81
N THR A 30 4.69 2.06 6.63
CA THR A 30 5.84 1.24 6.23
C THR A 30 5.34 -0.01 5.54
N VAL A 31 5.84 -0.29 4.34
CA VAL A 31 5.48 -1.47 3.56
C VAL A 31 6.75 -2.26 3.27
N LYS A 32 6.68 -3.57 3.45
CA LYS A 32 7.74 -4.50 3.06
C LYS A 32 7.27 -5.40 1.95
N ASN A 33 8.07 -5.52 0.91
CA ASN A 33 7.87 -6.53 -0.11
C ASN A 33 8.56 -7.84 0.33
N ILE A 34 7.75 -8.82 0.73
CA ILE A 34 8.17 -10.18 1.07
C ILE A 34 8.07 -11.13 -0.14
N GLY A 35 7.63 -10.62 -1.28
CA GLY A 35 7.66 -11.34 -2.55
C GLY A 35 9.05 -11.37 -3.18
N THR A 36 9.13 -12.09 -4.28
CA THR A 36 10.33 -12.28 -5.12
C THR A 36 10.36 -11.36 -6.34
N ALA A 37 9.29 -10.60 -6.58
CA ALA A 37 9.13 -9.65 -7.66
C ALA A 37 8.81 -8.25 -7.12
N ASP A 38 9.16 -7.22 -7.89
CA ASP A 38 8.84 -5.83 -7.58
C ASP A 38 7.31 -5.62 -7.61
N ALA A 39 6.81 -4.77 -6.73
CA ALA A 39 5.39 -4.42 -6.69
C ALA A 39 5.20 -2.94 -7.00
N LYS A 40 4.34 -2.65 -7.98
CA LYS A 40 4.00 -1.29 -8.41
C LYS A 40 2.66 -0.88 -7.81
N MET A 41 2.65 0.28 -7.16
CA MET A 41 1.42 0.87 -6.64
C MET A 41 0.58 1.42 -7.79
N VAL A 42 -0.73 1.12 -7.79
CA VAL A 42 -1.66 1.53 -8.84
C VAL A 42 -2.64 2.57 -8.30
N SER A 43 -3.34 2.25 -7.22
CA SER A 43 -4.33 3.14 -6.61
C SER A 43 -4.51 2.86 -5.13
N CYS A 44 -4.89 3.88 -4.39
CA CYS A 44 -5.23 3.80 -2.98
C CYS A 44 -6.63 4.36 -2.80
N ASN A 45 -7.52 3.59 -2.20
CA ASN A 45 -8.82 4.04 -1.77
C ASN A 45 -8.81 4.13 -0.24
N LEU A 46 -9.14 5.29 0.31
CA LEU A 46 -9.22 5.52 1.73
C LEU A 46 -10.54 6.24 2.04
N ASN A 47 -11.46 5.56 2.73
CA ASN A 47 -12.78 6.10 3.04
C ASN A 47 -13.53 6.71 1.83
N SER A 48 -13.47 6.05 0.67
CA SER A 48 -14.03 6.51 -0.61
C SER A 48 -13.25 7.61 -1.33
N THR A 49 -12.15 8.11 -0.77
CA THR A 49 -11.23 9.03 -1.45
C THR A 49 -10.18 8.21 -2.21
N LEU A 50 -10.12 8.39 -3.53
CA LEU A 50 -9.12 7.74 -4.38
C LEU A 50 -7.85 8.61 -4.48
N SER A 51 -6.67 7.98 -4.45
CA SER A 51 -5.41 8.59 -4.83
C SER A 51 -4.57 7.63 -5.68
N SER A 52 -3.80 8.20 -6.60
CA SER A 52 -2.77 7.51 -7.38
C SER A 52 -1.38 8.13 -7.17
N SER A 53 -1.24 9.00 -6.17
CA SER A 53 0.00 9.71 -5.88
C SER A 53 0.79 8.95 -4.80
N PHE A 54 1.79 8.19 -5.24
CA PHE A 54 2.61 7.34 -4.38
C PHE A 54 4.07 7.75 -4.41
N THR A 55 4.70 7.79 -3.24
CA THR A 55 6.14 7.98 -3.10
C THR A 55 6.69 6.97 -2.09
N PRO A 56 7.51 5.99 -2.51
CA PRO A 56 7.80 5.60 -3.90
C PRO A 56 6.59 4.88 -4.56
N SER A 57 6.58 4.81 -5.90
CA SER A 57 5.53 4.09 -6.66
C SER A 57 5.85 2.62 -6.93
N ILE A 58 7.09 2.18 -6.70
CA ILE A 58 7.55 0.79 -6.84
C ILE A 58 8.29 0.41 -5.57
N ILE A 59 8.01 -0.80 -5.06
CA ILE A 59 8.68 -1.39 -3.91
C ILE A 59 9.40 -2.65 -4.39
N ARG A 60 10.73 -2.64 -4.36
CA ARG A 60 11.51 -3.77 -4.87
C ARG A 60 11.38 -4.99 -3.98
N ALA A 61 11.56 -6.18 -4.57
CA ALA A 61 11.57 -7.42 -3.81
C ALA A 61 12.55 -7.37 -2.63
N GLY A 62 12.10 -7.77 -1.44
CA GLY A 62 12.89 -7.78 -0.20
C GLY A 62 13.04 -6.42 0.50
N GLU A 63 12.69 -5.30 -0.16
CA GLU A 63 12.84 -3.96 0.44
C GLU A 63 11.72 -3.62 1.43
N SER A 64 12.06 -2.77 2.39
CA SER A 64 11.13 -2.12 3.32
C SER A 64 11.23 -0.62 3.12
N VAL A 65 10.11 0.03 2.81
CA VAL A 65 10.07 1.46 2.50
C VAL A 65 8.95 2.17 3.26
N SER A 66 9.17 3.46 3.54
CA SER A 66 8.09 4.35 3.96
C SER A 66 7.32 4.80 2.72
N LEU A 67 6.11 4.28 2.57
CA LEU A 67 5.18 4.63 1.52
C LEU A 67 4.36 5.85 1.94
N GLN A 68 4.34 6.86 1.08
CA GLN A 68 3.53 8.04 1.24
C GLN A 68 2.46 8.06 0.15
N VAL A 69 1.21 8.28 0.55
CA VAL A 69 0.09 8.45 -0.38
C VAL A 69 -0.59 9.79 -0.12
N LYS A 70 -0.52 10.71 -1.08
CA LYS A 70 -1.12 12.04 -0.95
C LYS A 70 -2.54 12.03 -1.46
N PHE A 71 -3.50 12.50 -0.66
CA PHE A 71 -4.88 12.68 -1.05
C PHE A 71 -5.19 14.15 -1.35
N SER A 72 -6.22 14.39 -2.14
CA SER A 72 -6.68 15.74 -2.50
C SER A 72 -7.79 16.25 -1.58
N GLN A 73 -8.27 15.43 -0.65
CA GLN A 73 -9.33 15.77 0.29
C GLN A 73 -8.83 15.60 1.72
N PRO A 74 -9.27 16.47 2.64
CA PRO A 74 -8.87 16.39 4.02
C PRO A 74 -9.58 15.27 4.77
N PHE A 75 -8.86 14.67 5.72
CA PHE A 75 -9.40 13.68 6.66
C PHE A 75 -9.63 14.33 8.02
N SER A 76 -10.72 13.95 8.69
CA SER A 76 -11.04 14.46 10.03
C SER A 76 -10.15 13.80 11.08
N PRO A 77 -9.42 14.58 11.91
CA PRO A 77 -8.60 14.04 13.00
C PRO A 77 -9.39 13.16 13.97
N GLY A 78 -8.71 12.16 14.54
CA GLY A 78 -9.27 11.25 15.55
C GLY A 78 -10.12 10.10 14.98
N GLN A 79 -10.26 9.99 13.65
CA GLN A 79 -10.99 8.88 13.03
C GLN A 79 -10.07 7.74 12.60
N THR A 80 -10.53 6.50 12.78
CA THR A 80 -9.94 5.34 12.11
C THR A 80 -10.54 5.20 10.72
N VAL A 81 -9.72 5.40 9.69
CA VAL A 81 -10.11 5.24 8.28
C VAL A 81 -9.66 3.87 7.77
N ARG A 82 -10.49 3.25 6.94
CA ARG A 82 -10.19 1.96 6.31
C ARG A 82 -9.93 2.18 4.83
N GLY A 83 -8.95 1.45 4.30
CA GLY A 83 -8.54 1.62 2.92
C GLY A 83 -7.98 0.37 2.28
N THR A 84 -7.82 0.47 0.97
CA THR A 84 -7.24 -0.56 0.12
C THR A 84 -6.21 0.04 -0.81
N ILE A 85 -5.01 -0.54 -0.86
CA ILE A 85 -4.01 -0.25 -1.89
C ILE A 85 -4.08 -1.35 -2.93
N SER A 86 -4.33 -0.97 -4.18
CA SER A 86 -4.22 -1.84 -5.33
C SER A 86 -2.81 -1.73 -5.90
N THR A 87 -2.21 -2.89 -6.16
CA THR A 87 -0.94 -3.04 -6.86
C THR A 87 -1.15 -3.89 -8.10
N ASP A 88 -0.13 -3.97 -8.95
CA ASP A 88 -0.09 -4.92 -10.07
C ASP A 88 -0.04 -6.40 -9.62
N GLN A 89 0.20 -6.65 -8.34
CA GLN A 89 0.36 -7.99 -7.75
C GLN A 89 -0.82 -8.41 -6.86
N GLY A 90 -1.74 -7.49 -6.53
CA GLY A 90 -2.91 -7.76 -5.70
C GLY A 90 -3.43 -6.53 -4.96
N THR A 91 -4.18 -6.76 -3.88
CA THR A 91 -4.75 -5.70 -3.05
C THR A 91 -4.35 -5.88 -1.60
N LEU A 92 -3.97 -4.78 -0.95
CA LEU A 92 -3.68 -4.72 0.48
C LEU A 92 -4.78 -3.95 1.20
N GLN A 93 -5.36 -4.55 2.22
CA GLN A 93 -6.31 -3.88 3.10
C GLN A 93 -5.57 -3.31 4.31
N PHE A 94 -5.98 -2.13 4.75
CA PHE A 94 -5.39 -1.47 5.92
C PHE A 94 -6.38 -0.58 6.65
N SER A 95 -6.02 -0.26 7.88
CA SER A 95 -6.65 0.79 8.68
C SER A 95 -5.58 1.81 9.06
N ALA A 96 -5.92 3.09 8.97
CA ALA A 96 -5.05 4.18 9.39
C ALA A 96 -5.73 5.06 10.44
N LEU A 97 -4.95 5.64 11.33
CA LEU A 97 -5.41 6.67 12.25
C LEU A 97 -5.24 8.05 11.59
N SER A 98 -6.31 8.84 11.50
CA SER A 98 -6.20 10.24 11.09
C SER A 98 -5.78 11.11 12.27
N GLN A 99 -4.70 11.87 12.10
CA GLN A 99 -4.15 12.80 13.08
C GLN A 99 -4.29 14.24 12.60
#